data_AF-X1CJP5-F1
#
_entry.id   AF-X1CJP5-F1
#
_cell.length_a   1.000
_cell.length_b   1.000
_cell.length_c   1.000
_cell.angle_alpha   90.00
_cell.angle_beta   90.00
_cell.angle_gamma   90.00
#
_symmetry.space_group_name_H-M   'P 1'
#
loop_
_entity.id
_entity.type
_entity.pdbx_description
1 polymer ?
#
loop_
_entity_poly.entity_id
_entity_poly.type
_entity_poly.pdbx_seq_one_letter_code
_entity_poly.pdbx_strand_id
1 'polypeptide(L)'
;GLDKSLKKIRKILDNCVEKGYEKLRPIDAYDIIMHTSDAVLSGGIRRSATLCLFSLEDEEMISAKTGNWYINNPQRARSNNSALLVRNTTPKKKFMDLIDSIQQFGEPGIIFADDTETLYNPCVEISLYGYDEEGRSGIQMCNLSEINMGNVVDEKDFYNRCRAASILGTFQAAYTDFGYLGKITQGIVEKEALIGVSMTGMMDTPKIAFNPDILREGARIVKETNKRIAEIIGINQAARTTCVKPAGSTSCILNTSSGIHPCHAKR
;
A
#
# COMPACT_ATOMS: atom_id res chain seq x y z
N GLY A 1 13.84 -16.82 14.37
CA GLY A 1 14.10 -15.39 14.12
C GLY A 1 13.56 -14.48 15.21
N LEU A 2 12.40 -14.78 15.80
CA LEU A 2 11.76 -13.94 16.81
C LEU A 2 12.68 -13.51 17.97
N ASP A 3 13.33 -14.44 18.66
CA ASP A 3 14.26 -14.13 19.77
C ASP A 3 15.39 -13.16 19.34
N LYS A 4 15.97 -13.38 18.16
CA LYS A 4 17.01 -12.51 17.59
C LYS A 4 16.48 -11.10 17.33
N SER A 5 15.28 -10.97 16.77
CA SER A 5 14.64 -9.67 16.54
C SER A 5 14.34 -8.96 17.85
N LEU A 6 13.80 -9.64 18.86
CA LEU A 6 13.53 -9.07 20.17
C LEU A 6 14.81 -8.56 20.86
N LYS A 7 15.92 -9.29 20.77
CA LYS A 7 17.22 -8.85 21.29
C LYS A 7 17.73 -7.58 20.60
N LYS A 8 17.58 -7.48 19.28
CA LYS A 8 17.96 -6.28 18.53
C LYS A 8 17.07 -5.08 18.86
N ILE A 9 15.76 -5.29 18.97
CA ILE A 9 14.79 -4.26 19.40
C ILE A 9 15.12 -3.77 20.81
N ARG A 10 15.37 -4.68 21.76
CA ARG A 10 15.79 -4.33 23.11
C ARG A 10 17.05 -3.46 23.08
N LYS A 11 18.07 -3.82 22.29
CA LYS A 11 19.28 -2.99 22.16
C LYS A 11 19.00 -1.57 21.67
N ILE A 12 18.06 -1.38 20.74
CA ILE A 12 17.65 -0.03 20.30
C ILE A 12 17.04 0.73 21.47
N LEU A 13 16.10 0.11 22.19
CA LEU A 13 15.43 0.72 23.34
C LEU A 13 16.41 1.08 24.47
N ASP A 14 17.31 0.16 24.82
CA ASP A 14 18.34 0.39 25.83
C ASP A 14 19.24 1.58 25.45
N ASN A 15 19.69 1.65 24.18
CA ASN A 15 20.45 2.79 23.68
C ASN A 15 19.67 4.12 23.76
N CYS A 16 18.36 4.11 23.49
CA CYS A 16 17.52 5.30 23.62
C CYS A 16 17.46 5.76 25.08
N VAL A 17 17.30 4.83 26.02
CA VAL A 17 17.27 5.12 27.47
C VAL A 17 18.62 5.65 27.96
N GLU A 18 19.73 5.02 27.56
CA GLU A 18 21.09 5.46 27.91
C GLU A 18 21.40 6.88 27.42
N LYS A 19 20.86 7.25 26.26
CA LYS A 19 20.97 8.61 25.71
C LYS A 19 19.99 9.61 26.33
N GLY A 20 19.13 9.17 27.25
CA GLY A 20 18.15 10.02 27.93
C GLY A 20 16.97 10.44 27.05
N TYR A 21 16.62 9.66 26.02
CA TYR A 21 15.47 9.97 25.17
C TYR A 21 14.16 9.57 25.84
N GLU A 22 13.25 10.53 26.00
CA GLU A 22 11.89 10.29 26.51
C GLU A 22 10.92 9.79 25.43
N LYS A 23 11.26 9.99 24.15
CA LYS A 23 10.48 9.55 22.99
C LYS A 23 11.41 8.94 21.95
N LEU A 24 10.91 7.92 21.24
CA LEU A 24 11.62 7.37 20.09
C LEU A 24 11.73 8.41 18.99
N ARG A 25 12.91 8.51 18.38
CA ARG A 25 13.09 9.25 17.14
C ARG A 25 12.47 8.42 16.00
N PRO A 26 12.10 9.05 14.87
CA PRO A 26 11.53 8.33 13.73
C PRO A 26 12.40 7.16 13.25
N ILE A 27 13.72 7.35 13.19
CA ILE A 27 14.66 6.28 12.79
C ILE A 27 14.64 5.08 13.75
N ASP A 28 14.46 5.33 15.06
CA ASP A 28 14.49 4.29 16.07
C ASP A 28 13.21 3.46 15.97
N ALA A 29 12.06 4.12 15.82
CA ALA A 29 10.78 3.47 15.56
C ALA A 29 10.82 2.66 14.26
N TYR A 30 11.38 3.23 13.20
CA TYR A 30 11.59 2.56 11.91
C TYR A 30 12.43 1.29 12.05
N ASP A 31 13.60 1.35 12.68
CA ASP A 31 14.49 0.20 12.84
C ASP A 31 13.86 -0.91 13.72
N ILE A 32 13.04 -0.56 14.71
CA ILE A 32 12.25 -1.52 15.50
C ILE A 32 11.27 -2.28 14.61
N ILE A 33 10.52 -1.59 13.74
CA ILE A 33 9.60 -2.24 12.79
C ILE A 33 10.37 -3.11 11.80
N MET A 34 11.53 -2.67 11.30
CA MET A 34 12.36 -3.44 10.37
C MET A 34 12.90 -4.74 11.00
N HIS A 35 13.31 -4.70 12.27
CA HIS A 35 13.66 -5.91 13.00
C HIS A 35 12.47 -6.83 13.26
N THR A 36 11.27 -6.28 13.43
CA THR A 36 10.05 -7.08 13.54
C THR A 36 9.78 -7.83 12.23
N SER A 37 9.98 -7.20 11.07
CA SER A 37 9.87 -7.83 9.75
C SER A 37 10.86 -9.01 9.56
N ASP A 38 12.08 -8.93 10.11
CA ASP A 38 13.03 -10.05 10.12
C ASP A 38 12.50 -11.28 10.90
N ALA A 39 11.67 -11.08 11.93
CA ALA A 39 11.09 -12.20 12.69
C ALA A 39 10.10 -12.98 11.81
N VAL A 40 9.25 -12.26 11.07
CA VAL A 40 8.24 -12.82 10.15
C VAL A 40 8.92 -13.61 9.03
N LEU A 41 10.02 -13.08 8.48
CA LEU A 41 10.82 -13.74 7.43
C LEU A 41 11.36 -15.12 7.84
N SER A 42 11.74 -15.27 9.11
CA SER A 42 12.33 -16.52 9.59
C SER A 42 11.36 -17.70 9.59
N GLY A 43 10.06 -17.46 9.36
CA GLY A 43 9.04 -18.49 9.17
C GLY A 43 9.02 -19.12 7.77
N GLY A 44 9.81 -18.63 6.80
CA GLY A 44 10.09 -19.33 5.53
C GLY A 44 8.99 -19.33 4.46
N ILE A 45 7.81 -18.75 4.71
CA ILE A 45 6.66 -18.81 3.78
C ILE A 45 6.67 -17.66 2.75
N ARG A 46 7.05 -16.44 3.15
CA ARG A 46 7.05 -15.27 2.25
C ARG A 46 8.06 -14.20 2.68
N ARG A 47 8.60 -13.45 1.72
CA ARG A 47 9.40 -12.25 2.00
C ARG A 47 8.53 -11.14 2.61
N SER A 48 8.94 -10.54 3.73
CA SER A 48 8.31 -9.33 4.27
C SER A 48 8.57 -8.14 3.34
N ALA A 49 7.56 -7.32 3.09
CA ALA A 49 7.68 -6.06 2.36
C ALA A 49 6.95 -4.97 3.13
N THR A 50 7.64 -3.87 3.38
CA THR A 50 7.12 -2.72 4.15
C THR A 50 7.28 -1.45 3.32
N LEU A 51 6.37 -0.50 3.49
CA LEU A 51 6.58 0.88 3.07
C LEU A 51 6.76 1.72 4.33
N CYS A 52 7.84 2.49 4.40
CA CYS A 52 8.04 3.47 5.46
C CYS A 52 7.76 4.86 4.88
N LEU A 53 6.68 5.48 5.35
CA LEU A 53 6.33 6.87 5.04
C LEU A 53 6.98 7.78 6.09
N PHE A 54 7.61 8.87 5.65
CA PHE A 54 8.25 9.82 6.55
C PHE A 54 8.12 11.26 6.03
N SER A 55 8.33 12.22 6.94
CA SER A 55 8.24 13.66 6.65
C SER A 55 9.41 14.14 5.79
N LEU A 56 9.15 15.09 4.88
CA LEU A 56 10.18 15.75 4.07
C LEU A 56 11.25 16.48 4.90
N GLU A 57 10.97 16.80 6.16
CA GLU A 57 11.91 17.46 7.05
C GLU A 57 12.81 16.50 7.84
N ASP A 58 12.62 15.19 7.68
CA ASP A 58 13.39 14.17 8.40
C ASP A 58 14.64 13.74 7.61
N GLU A 59 15.74 14.47 7.81
CA GLU A 59 17.02 14.18 7.14
C GLU A 59 17.61 12.82 7.51
N GLU A 60 17.35 12.31 8.72
CA GLU A 60 17.82 10.99 9.16
C GLU A 60 17.09 9.87 8.39
N MET A 61 15.79 10.06 8.14
CA MET A 61 14.99 9.14 7.32
C MET A 61 15.32 9.23 5.82
N ILE A 62 15.54 10.44 5.28
CA ILE A 62 16.01 10.63 3.88
C ILE A 62 17.31 9.87 3.66
N SER A 63 18.25 10.00 4.59
CA SER A 63 19.58 9.37 4.49
C SER A 63 19.62 7.92 5.00
N ALA A 64 18.50 7.35 5.45
CA ALA A 64 18.48 6.05 6.13
C ALA A 64 19.03 4.88 5.30
N LYS A 65 18.96 4.99 3.97
CA LYS A 65 19.43 3.99 3.00
C LYS A 65 20.50 4.55 2.05
N THR A 66 21.36 5.44 2.54
CA THR A 66 22.54 5.93 1.78
C THR A 66 23.84 5.34 2.33
N GLY A 67 24.92 5.41 1.54
CA GLY A 67 26.24 4.88 1.92
C GLY A 67 26.23 3.37 2.22
N ASN A 68 26.91 2.96 3.29
CA ASN A 68 27.10 1.55 3.68
C ASN A 68 25.94 0.98 4.52
N TRP A 69 24.72 1.49 4.35
CA TRP A 69 23.55 1.08 5.15
C TRP A 69 23.28 -0.42 5.08
N TYR A 70 23.58 -1.09 3.97
CA TYR A 70 23.34 -2.53 3.79
C TYR A 70 24.28 -3.40 4.64
N ILE A 71 25.41 -2.85 5.11
CA ILE A 71 26.33 -3.49 6.05
C ILE A 71 25.98 -3.09 7.49
N ASN A 72 25.81 -1.78 7.71
CA ASN A 72 25.67 -1.23 9.05
C ASN A 72 24.25 -1.39 9.62
N ASN A 73 23.24 -1.32 8.75
CA ASN A 73 21.82 -1.36 9.06
C ASN A 73 21.05 -2.28 8.09
N PRO A 74 21.43 -3.57 7.96
CA PRO A 74 20.89 -4.49 6.96
C PRO A 74 19.38 -4.74 7.09
N GLN A 75 18.79 -4.50 8.26
CA GLN A 75 17.35 -4.57 8.49
C GLN A 75 16.57 -3.59 7.61
N ARG A 76 17.18 -2.47 7.22
CA ARG A 76 16.53 -1.44 6.39
C ARG A 76 16.23 -1.91 4.96
N ALA A 77 16.67 -3.12 4.59
CA ALA A 77 16.29 -3.78 3.35
C ALA A 77 14.87 -4.39 3.41
N ARG A 78 14.15 -4.29 4.54
CA ARG A 78 12.76 -4.79 4.69
C ARG A 78 11.69 -3.76 4.33
N SER A 79 12.11 -2.57 3.93
CA SER A 79 11.22 -1.53 3.41
C SER A 79 11.74 -0.86 2.15
N ASN A 80 10.80 -0.33 1.39
CA ASN A 80 11.03 0.85 0.56
C ASN A 80 10.66 2.07 1.40
N ASN A 81 11.46 3.13 1.35
CA ASN A 81 11.20 4.33 2.14
C ASN A 81 10.65 5.40 1.20
N SER A 82 9.68 6.21 1.63
CA SER A 82 9.13 7.25 0.78
C SER A 82 8.83 8.52 1.57
N ALA A 83 9.25 9.64 1.02
CA ALA A 83 8.90 10.96 1.54
C ALA A 83 7.45 11.27 1.18
N LEU A 84 6.65 11.65 2.17
CA LEU A 84 5.27 12.09 1.99
C LEU A 84 5.25 13.60 1.70
N LEU A 85 4.78 13.99 0.52
CA LEU A 85 4.71 15.36 0.06
C LEU A 85 3.24 15.78 0.02
N VAL A 86 2.85 16.69 0.92
CA VAL A 86 1.52 17.29 0.86
C VAL A 86 1.44 18.18 -0.38
N ARG A 87 0.38 17.99 -1.18
CA ARG A 87 0.19 18.73 -2.43
C ARG A 87 0.16 20.23 -2.15
N ASN A 88 0.77 21.00 -3.05
CA ASN A 88 0.85 22.47 -3.02
C ASN A 88 1.60 23.09 -1.83
N THR A 89 2.23 22.31 -0.94
CA THR A 89 3.00 22.85 0.20
C THR A 89 4.51 22.63 0.06
N THR A 90 4.94 21.72 -0.82
CA THR A 90 6.35 21.31 -0.93
C THR A 90 7.21 22.37 -1.64
N PRO A 91 8.28 22.90 -1.01
CA PRO A 91 9.20 23.82 -1.67
C PRO A 91 9.99 23.14 -2.81
N LYS A 92 10.12 23.83 -3.95
CA LYS A 92 10.85 23.33 -5.13
C LYS A 92 12.27 22.86 -4.78
N LYS A 93 12.99 23.59 -3.93
CA LYS A 93 14.35 23.24 -3.52
C LYS A 93 14.41 21.86 -2.86
N LYS A 94 13.60 21.64 -1.81
CA LYS A 94 13.50 20.35 -1.11
C LYS A 94 13.10 19.20 -2.04
N PHE A 95 12.20 19.47 -2.99
CA PHE A 95 11.84 18.48 -4.01
C PHE A 95 13.04 18.12 -4.89
N MET A 96 13.81 19.11 -5.37
CA MET A 96 15.02 18.85 -6.17
C MET A 96 16.09 18.10 -5.37
N ASP A 97 16.29 18.45 -4.10
CA ASP A 97 17.25 17.76 -3.22
C ASP A 97 16.88 16.26 -3.07
N LEU A 98 15.59 15.92 -3.00
CA LEU A 98 15.13 14.52 -3.03
C LEU A 98 15.43 13.84 -4.37
N ILE A 99 15.19 14.52 -5.50
CA ILE A 99 15.47 13.96 -6.82
C ILE A 99 16.95 13.63 -6.96
N ASP A 100 17.85 14.50 -6.50
CA ASP A 100 19.29 14.24 -6.53
C ASP A 100 19.67 13.00 -5.71
N SER A 101 19.06 12.82 -4.53
CA SER A 101 19.24 11.62 -3.69
C SER A 101 18.77 10.35 -4.41
N ILE A 102 17.59 10.40 -5.04
CA ILE A 102 17.00 9.27 -5.79
C ILE A 102 17.89 8.89 -6.97
N GLN A 103 18.42 9.86 -7.70
CA GLN A 103 19.33 9.58 -8.82
C GLN A 103 20.61 8.89 -8.35
N GLN A 104 21.10 9.24 -7.16
CA GLN A 104 22.32 8.68 -6.61
C GLN A 104 22.14 7.31 -5.95
N PHE A 105 21.02 7.08 -5.25
CA PHE A 105 20.83 5.91 -4.38
C PHE A 105 19.60 5.06 -4.72
N GLY A 106 18.70 5.52 -5.59
CA GLY A 106 17.44 4.85 -5.94
C GLY A 106 16.32 4.98 -4.90
N GLU A 107 16.55 5.73 -3.83
CA GLU A 107 15.65 5.97 -2.69
C GLU A 107 15.85 7.43 -2.21
N PRO A 108 14.88 8.04 -1.49
CA PRO A 108 13.56 7.51 -1.14
C PRO A 108 12.55 7.66 -2.28
N GLY A 109 11.51 6.84 -2.31
CA GLY A 109 10.33 7.10 -3.15
C GLY A 109 9.64 8.42 -2.79
N ILE A 110 8.76 8.90 -3.68
CA ILE A 110 7.98 10.13 -3.49
C ILE A 110 6.51 9.80 -3.56
N ILE A 111 5.75 10.23 -2.56
CA ILE A 111 4.29 10.05 -2.51
C ILE A 111 3.62 11.39 -2.30
N PHE A 112 2.74 11.75 -3.23
CA PHE A 112 1.92 12.95 -3.10
C PHE A 112 0.61 12.63 -2.38
N ALA A 113 0.37 13.29 -1.26
CA ALA A 113 -0.82 13.13 -0.45
C ALA A 113 -1.57 14.45 -0.26
N ASP A 114 -2.84 14.35 0.11
CA ASP A 114 -3.67 15.51 0.42
C ASP A 114 -3.52 15.94 1.89
N ASP A 115 -3.08 15.03 2.77
CA ASP A 115 -2.91 15.26 4.21
C ASP A 115 -1.75 14.40 4.77
N THR A 116 -1.15 14.83 5.89
CA THR A 116 -0.06 14.13 6.59
C THR A 116 -0.47 12.79 7.16
N GLU A 117 -1.76 12.60 7.45
CA GLU A 117 -2.30 11.35 7.99
C GLU A 117 -2.68 10.32 6.91
N THR A 118 -2.48 10.67 5.63
CA THR A 118 -2.74 9.72 4.53
C THR A 118 -1.66 8.64 4.52
N LEU A 119 -2.08 7.39 4.70
CA LEU A 119 -1.21 6.22 4.61
C LEU A 119 -1.36 5.54 3.25
N TYR A 120 -0.43 4.65 2.92
CA TYR A 120 -0.47 3.85 1.71
C TYR A 120 -0.03 2.42 1.98
N ASN A 121 -0.59 1.47 1.23
CA ASN A 121 -0.09 0.11 1.23
C ASN A 121 1.31 0.03 0.55
N PRO A 122 2.06 -1.08 0.71
CA PRO A 122 3.43 -1.15 0.20
C PRO A 122 3.63 -0.97 -1.31
N CYS A 123 2.58 -1.14 -2.10
CA CYS A 123 2.61 -0.97 -3.56
C CYS A 123 2.05 0.40 -4.01
N VAL A 124 1.62 1.24 -3.07
CA VAL A 124 1.21 2.65 -3.26
C VAL A 124 -0.04 2.80 -4.14
N GLU A 125 -0.79 1.73 -4.44
CA GLU A 125 -2.03 1.80 -5.21
C GLU A 125 -3.25 2.10 -4.34
N ILE A 126 -3.18 1.85 -3.03
CA ILE A 126 -4.26 2.12 -2.08
C ILE A 126 -3.81 3.13 -1.04
N SER A 127 -4.54 4.25 -0.99
CA SER A 127 -4.54 5.17 0.15
C SER A 127 -5.37 4.59 1.29
N LEU A 128 -4.88 4.73 2.53
CA LEU A 128 -5.45 4.20 3.75
C LEU A 128 -5.53 5.31 4.81
N TYR A 129 -6.44 5.17 5.78
CA TYR A 129 -6.51 6.05 6.94
C TYR A 129 -6.53 5.22 8.22
N GLY A 130 -5.56 5.46 9.12
CA GLY A 130 -5.25 4.59 10.25
C GLY A 130 -5.82 5.03 11.60
N TYR A 131 -6.79 5.93 11.63
CA TYR A 131 -7.34 6.49 12.86
C TYR A 131 -8.86 6.40 12.91
N ASP A 132 -9.40 6.22 14.11
CA ASP A 132 -10.82 6.34 14.35
C ASP A 132 -11.26 7.81 14.58
N GLU A 133 -12.55 8.03 14.88
CA GLU A 133 -13.13 9.36 15.05
C GLU A 133 -12.64 10.10 16.30
N GLU A 134 -12.08 9.37 17.27
CA GLU A 134 -11.50 9.92 18.48
C GLU A 134 -9.98 10.15 18.34
N GLY A 135 -9.41 9.90 17.16
CA GLY A 135 -7.99 10.04 16.87
C GLY A 135 -7.12 8.90 17.42
N ARG A 136 -7.71 7.76 17.80
CA ARG A 136 -6.95 6.59 18.23
C ARG A 136 -6.46 5.82 17.01
N SER A 137 -5.20 5.40 17.04
CA SER A 137 -4.58 4.67 15.93
C SER A 137 -4.98 3.20 15.91
N GLY A 138 -5.09 2.65 14.71
CA GLY A 138 -5.30 1.24 14.44
C GLY A 138 -4.78 0.85 13.05
N ILE A 139 -5.14 -0.34 12.60
CA ILE A 139 -4.71 -0.84 11.28
C ILE A 139 -5.84 -0.62 10.27
N GLN A 140 -5.48 -0.17 9.07
CA GLN A 140 -6.38 -0.22 7.92
C GLN A 140 -5.87 -1.27 6.92
N MET A 141 -6.79 -1.85 6.16
CA MET A 141 -6.49 -2.95 5.25
C MET A 141 -6.89 -2.63 3.82
N CYS A 142 -6.18 -3.30 2.91
CA CYS A 142 -6.49 -3.29 1.49
C CYS A 142 -7.28 -4.57 1.15
N ASN A 143 -8.32 -4.44 0.32
CA ASN A 143 -9.18 -5.52 -0.13
C ASN A 143 -9.28 -5.47 -1.66
N LEU A 144 -8.70 -6.45 -2.36
CA LEU A 144 -8.54 -6.40 -3.80
C LEU A 144 -9.24 -7.54 -4.53
N SER A 145 -9.83 -7.17 -5.66
CA SER A 145 -10.26 -8.07 -6.73
C SER A 145 -9.63 -7.59 -8.04
N GLU A 146 -9.36 -8.49 -8.98
CA GLU A 146 -8.59 -8.15 -10.18
C GLU A 146 -9.25 -8.70 -11.43
N ILE A 147 -9.51 -7.82 -12.39
CA ILE A 147 -10.06 -8.17 -13.71
C ILE A 147 -8.90 -8.56 -14.63
N ASN A 148 -9.00 -9.74 -15.24
CA ASN A 148 -8.09 -10.15 -16.31
C ASN A 148 -8.47 -9.43 -17.62
N MET A 149 -7.70 -8.43 -18.02
CA MET A 149 -7.91 -7.70 -19.27
C MET A 149 -7.39 -8.45 -20.50
N GLY A 150 -6.49 -9.44 -20.33
CA GLY A 150 -5.90 -10.18 -21.45
C GLY A 150 -6.86 -11.10 -22.20
N ASN A 151 -8.07 -11.31 -21.68
CA ASN A 151 -9.13 -12.06 -22.34
C ASN A 151 -10.50 -11.34 -22.32
N VAL A 152 -10.49 -10.02 -22.16
CA VAL A 152 -11.72 -9.21 -22.33
C VAL A 152 -12.04 -9.12 -23.82
N VAL A 153 -13.25 -9.50 -24.18
CA VAL A 153 -13.67 -9.57 -25.60
C VAL A 153 -14.16 -8.21 -26.11
N ASP A 154 -15.01 -7.55 -25.32
CA ASP A 154 -15.66 -6.29 -25.67
C ASP A 154 -16.03 -5.47 -24.41
N GLU A 155 -16.62 -4.30 -24.60
CA GLU A 155 -17.05 -3.42 -23.51
C GLU A 155 -18.07 -4.08 -22.59
N LYS A 156 -18.98 -4.89 -23.14
CA LYS A 156 -20.03 -5.55 -22.36
C LYS A 156 -19.44 -6.61 -21.45
N ASP A 157 -18.47 -7.39 -21.92
CA ASP A 157 -17.70 -8.33 -21.11
C ASP A 157 -16.95 -7.60 -19.99
N PHE A 158 -16.27 -6.49 -20.30
CA PHE A 158 -15.61 -5.66 -19.30
C PHE A 158 -16.58 -5.20 -18.20
N TYR A 159 -17.73 -4.65 -18.57
CA TYR A 159 -18.76 -4.21 -17.62
C TYR A 159 -19.31 -5.34 -16.76
N ASN A 160 -19.48 -6.54 -17.31
CA ASN A 160 -19.89 -7.71 -16.53
C ASN A 160 -18.83 -8.09 -15.49
N ARG A 161 -17.54 -8.00 -15.85
CA ARG A 161 -16.43 -8.26 -14.92
C ARG A 161 -16.32 -7.20 -13.84
N CYS A 162 -16.57 -5.92 -14.16
CA CYS A 162 -16.70 -4.85 -13.17
C CYS A 162 -17.76 -5.18 -12.10
N ARG A 163 -18.94 -5.67 -12.52
CA ARG A 163 -19.99 -6.11 -11.59
C ARG A 163 -19.53 -7.29 -10.73
N ALA A 164 -18.98 -8.33 -11.36
CA ALA A 164 -18.53 -9.53 -10.66
C ALA A 164 -17.44 -9.23 -9.63
N ALA A 165 -16.42 -8.45 -10.01
CA ALA A 165 -15.34 -8.03 -9.11
C ALA A 165 -15.86 -7.19 -7.95
N SER A 166 -16.82 -6.28 -8.20
CA SER A 166 -17.45 -5.47 -7.16
C SER A 166 -18.24 -6.32 -6.15
N ILE A 167 -18.99 -7.34 -6.61
CA ILE A 167 -19.70 -8.28 -5.73
C ILE A 167 -18.70 -9.01 -4.81
N LEU A 168 -17.64 -9.59 -5.38
CA LEU A 168 -16.62 -10.30 -4.62
C LEU A 168 -15.91 -9.39 -3.61
N GLY A 169 -15.48 -8.20 -4.04
CA GLY A 169 -14.86 -7.22 -3.17
C GLY A 169 -15.78 -6.80 -2.01
N THR A 170 -17.08 -6.65 -2.28
CA THR A 170 -18.05 -6.25 -1.25
C THR A 170 -18.28 -7.35 -0.23
N PHE A 171 -18.32 -8.63 -0.62
CA PHE A 171 -18.35 -9.73 0.34
C PHE A 171 -17.08 -9.81 1.18
N GLN A 172 -15.90 -9.60 0.58
CA GLN A 172 -14.64 -9.56 1.31
C GLN A 172 -14.59 -8.42 2.35
N ALA A 173 -15.23 -7.29 2.07
CA ALA A 173 -15.27 -6.14 2.98
C ALA A 173 -16.09 -6.42 4.26
N ALA A 174 -16.92 -7.46 4.29
CA ALA A 174 -17.67 -7.87 5.48
C ALA A 174 -16.83 -8.69 6.49
N TYR A 175 -15.61 -9.09 6.14
CA TYR A 175 -14.74 -9.88 7.01
C TYR A 175 -13.94 -8.97 7.96
N THR A 176 -14.57 -8.51 9.04
CA THR A 176 -14.00 -7.50 9.95
C THR A 176 -13.72 -8.00 11.37
N ASP A 177 -13.98 -9.27 11.67
CA ASP A 177 -13.55 -9.89 12.92
C ASP A 177 -12.08 -10.33 12.85
N PHE A 178 -11.21 -9.48 13.39
CA PHE A 178 -9.76 -9.70 13.39
C PHE A 178 -9.22 -10.29 14.70
N GLY A 179 -10.05 -10.47 15.72
CA GLY A 179 -9.65 -10.93 17.05
C GLY A 179 -8.58 -10.04 17.72
N TYR A 180 -7.31 -10.33 17.47
CA TYR A 180 -6.16 -9.72 18.16
C TYR A 180 -5.87 -8.26 17.77
N LEU A 181 -6.43 -7.75 16.66
CA LEU A 181 -6.25 -6.35 16.27
C LEU A 181 -7.17 -5.37 17.01
N GLY A 182 -8.11 -5.89 17.80
CA GLY A 182 -8.97 -5.11 18.67
C GLY A 182 -10.05 -4.29 17.95
N LYS A 183 -10.90 -3.64 18.76
CA LYS A 183 -12.10 -2.94 18.28
C LYS A 183 -11.82 -1.65 17.51
N ILE A 184 -10.70 -0.97 17.80
CA ILE A 184 -10.31 0.26 17.09
C ILE A 184 -10.04 -0.06 15.61
N THR A 185 -9.18 -1.05 15.35
CA THR A 185 -8.91 -1.54 13.98
C THR A 185 -10.19 -2.00 13.30
N GLN A 186 -11.01 -2.81 13.98
CA GLN A 186 -12.27 -3.29 13.44
C GLN A 186 -13.16 -2.12 12.98
N GLY A 187 -13.34 -1.10 13.82
CA GLY A 187 -14.13 0.09 13.49
C GLY A 187 -13.55 0.90 12.33
N ILE A 188 -12.21 1.05 12.25
CA ILE A 188 -11.53 1.72 11.12
C ILE A 188 -11.82 1.01 9.79
N VAL A 189 -11.72 -0.32 9.77
CA VAL A 189 -11.98 -1.11 8.56
C VAL A 189 -13.47 -1.07 8.19
N GLU A 190 -14.37 -1.25 9.16
CA GLU A 190 -15.82 -1.22 8.96
C GLU A 190 -16.31 0.14 8.45
N LYS A 191 -15.71 1.24 8.92
CA LYS A 191 -16.08 2.60 8.51
C LYS A 191 -15.86 2.83 7.03
N GLU A 192 -14.69 2.48 6.49
CA GLU A 192 -14.37 2.72 5.08
C GLU A 192 -14.81 1.57 4.17
N ALA A 193 -15.01 0.36 4.71
CA ALA A 193 -15.44 -0.86 4.01
C ALA A 193 -14.75 -1.02 2.64
N LEU A 194 -13.44 -0.76 2.60
CA LEU A 194 -12.72 -0.53 1.34
C LEU A 194 -12.83 -1.72 0.39
N ILE A 195 -13.01 -1.43 -0.90
CA ILE A 195 -12.80 -2.39 -1.99
C ILE A 195 -11.88 -1.76 -3.04
N GLY A 196 -11.03 -2.55 -3.67
CA GLY A 196 -10.16 -2.14 -4.76
C GLY A 196 -10.36 -3.08 -5.93
N VAL A 197 -11.31 -2.75 -6.81
CA VAL A 197 -11.43 -3.42 -8.11
C VAL A 197 -10.29 -2.92 -8.99
N SER A 198 -9.30 -3.79 -9.18
CA SER A 198 -8.13 -3.60 -10.03
C SER A 198 -8.29 -4.28 -11.38
N MET A 199 -7.37 -4.01 -12.29
CA MET A 199 -7.24 -4.67 -13.57
C MET A 199 -5.78 -5.03 -13.82
N THR A 200 -5.53 -6.21 -14.40
CA THR A 200 -4.21 -6.61 -14.91
C THR A 200 -4.32 -6.98 -16.38
N GLY A 201 -3.24 -6.81 -17.14
CA GLY A 201 -3.24 -7.10 -18.57
C GLY A 201 -3.68 -5.91 -19.43
N MET A 202 -3.57 -4.67 -18.93
CA MET A 202 -4.12 -3.50 -19.64
C MET A 202 -3.49 -3.30 -21.02
N MET A 203 -2.23 -3.70 -21.19
CA MET A 203 -1.52 -3.60 -22.47
C MET A 203 -1.91 -4.69 -23.47
N ASP A 204 -2.61 -5.75 -23.03
CA ASP A 204 -3.11 -6.81 -23.89
C ASP A 204 -4.41 -6.40 -24.61
N THR A 205 -5.23 -5.55 -23.97
CA THR A 205 -6.49 -5.03 -24.54
C THR A 205 -6.57 -3.50 -24.44
N PRO A 206 -5.63 -2.75 -25.05
CA PRO A 206 -5.47 -1.32 -24.82
C PRO A 206 -6.66 -0.47 -25.30
N LYS A 207 -7.38 -0.93 -26.33
CA LYS A 207 -8.56 -0.22 -26.87
C LYS A 207 -9.69 -0.07 -25.84
N ILE A 208 -9.79 -1.00 -24.89
CA ILE A 208 -10.76 -0.97 -23.80
C ILE A 208 -10.09 -0.40 -22.54
N ALA A 209 -8.92 -0.93 -22.18
CA ALA A 209 -8.23 -0.61 -20.93
C ALA A 209 -7.71 0.85 -20.85
N PHE A 210 -7.58 1.54 -21.98
CA PHE A 210 -7.16 2.95 -22.03
C PHE A 210 -8.19 3.89 -22.67
N ASN A 211 -9.44 3.45 -22.81
CA ASN A 211 -10.53 4.32 -23.24
C ASN A 211 -11.19 4.99 -22.02
N PRO A 212 -11.12 6.32 -21.87
CA PRO A 212 -11.66 7.02 -20.70
C PRO A 212 -13.17 6.82 -20.49
N ASP A 213 -13.96 6.72 -21.56
CA ASP A 213 -15.42 6.60 -21.44
C ASP A 213 -15.81 5.20 -20.96
N ILE A 214 -15.15 4.17 -21.49
CA ILE A 214 -15.32 2.79 -21.02
C ILE A 214 -14.90 2.66 -19.55
N LEU A 215 -13.76 3.24 -19.16
CA LEU A 215 -13.29 3.19 -17.77
C LEU A 215 -14.21 3.95 -16.80
N ARG A 216 -14.75 5.11 -17.20
CA ARG A 216 -15.72 5.86 -16.40
C ARG A 216 -16.99 5.05 -16.16
N GLU A 217 -17.50 4.41 -17.22
CA GLU A 217 -18.68 3.56 -17.12
C GLU A 217 -18.41 2.32 -16.24
N GLY A 218 -17.26 1.67 -16.42
CA GLY A 218 -16.82 0.58 -15.55
C GLY A 218 -16.76 0.99 -14.08
N ALA A 219 -16.16 2.15 -13.78
CA ALA A 219 -16.09 2.69 -12.41
C ALA A 219 -17.49 3.02 -11.84
N ARG A 220 -18.40 3.56 -12.65
CA ARG A 220 -19.81 3.78 -12.25
C ARG A 220 -20.49 2.47 -11.87
N ILE A 221 -20.34 1.44 -12.70
CA ILE A 221 -20.88 0.10 -12.47
C ILE A 221 -20.33 -0.51 -11.18
N VAL A 222 -19.01 -0.37 -10.92
CA VAL A 222 -18.41 -0.85 -9.67
C VAL A 222 -19.07 -0.18 -8.46
N LYS A 223 -19.22 1.16 -8.48
CA LYS A 223 -19.83 1.92 -7.37
C LYS A 223 -21.28 1.54 -7.12
N GLU A 224 -22.08 1.43 -8.18
CA GLU A 224 -23.51 1.04 -8.08
C GLU A 224 -23.68 -0.38 -7.57
N THR A 225 -22.84 -1.30 -8.05
CA THR A 225 -22.86 -2.69 -7.60
C THR A 225 -22.45 -2.79 -6.13
N ASN A 226 -21.39 -2.09 -5.70
CA ASN A 226 -20.97 -2.08 -4.30
C ASN A 226 -22.07 -1.52 -3.40
N LYS A 227 -22.66 -0.38 -3.76
CA LYS A 227 -23.77 0.22 -2.99
C LYS A 227 -24.91 -0.79 -2.78
N ARG A 228 -25.36 -1.43 -3.86
CA ARG A 228 -26.45 -2.41 -3.81
C ARG A 228 -26.09 -3.63 -2.96
N ILE A 229 -24.90 -4.19 -3.14
CA ILE A 229 -24.50 -5.42 -2.42
C ILE A 229 -24.22 -5.12 -0.94
N ALA A 230 -23.61 -3.97 -0.62
CA ALA A 230 -23.37 -3.54 0.75
C ALA A 230 -24.69 -3.38 1.53
N GLU A 231 -25.71 -2.80 0.91
CA GLU A 231 -27.06 -2.70 1.47
C GLU A 231 -27.68 -4.08 1.74
N ILE A 232 -27.53 -5.02 0.79
CA ILE A 232 -28.07 -6.39 0.94
C ILE A 232 -27.43 -7.13 2.11
N ILE A 233 -26.12 -6.98 2.32
CA ILE A 233 -25.37 -7.70 3.38
C ILE A 233 -25.23 -6.91 4.68
N GLY A 234 -25.73 -5.67 4.74
CA GLY A 234 -25.75 -4.84 5.94
C GLY A 234 -24.40 -4.26 6.36
N ILE A 235 -23.52 -3.92 5.40
CA ILE A 235 -22.26 -3.20 5.67
C ILE A 235 -22.28 -1.79 5.08
N ASN A 236 -21.32 -0.95 5.47
CA ASN A 236 -21.15 0.36 4.88
C ASN A 236 -20.81 0.27 3.39
N GLN A 237 -21.29 1.24 2.60
CA GLN A 237 -20.80 1.42 1.24
C GLN A 237 -19.31 1.75 1.28
N ALA A 238 -18.53 1.16 0.37
CA ALA A 238 -17.09 1.39 0.33
C ALA A 238 -16.77 2.86 0.02
N ALA A 239 -15.89 3.47 0.81
CA ALA A 239 -15.44 4.84 0.62
C ALA A 239 -14.67 5.04 -0.70
N ARG A 240 -13.92 4.00 -1.11
CA ARG A 240 -13.19 3.92 -2.37
C ARG A 240 -13.39 2.53 -2.96
N THR A 241 -13.45 2.44 -4.29
CA THR A 241 -13.92 1.21 -4.97
C THR A 241 -13.00 0.65 -6.06
N THR A 242 -12.07 1.43 -6.58
CA THR A 242 -11.25 1.07 -7.75
C THR A 242 -9.80 1.47 -7.54
N CYS A 243 -8.87 0.71 -8.10
CA CYS A 243 -7.44 1.03 -8.10
C CYS A 243 -6.76 0.41 -9.34
N VAL A 244 -5.46 0.64 -9.49
CA VAL A 244 -4.64 -0.10 -10.46
C VAL A 244 -3.40 -0.62 -9.73
N LYS A 245 -3.40 -1.91 -9.44
CA LYS A 245 -2.29 -2.59 -8.76
C LYS A 245 -1.24 -3.10 -9.75
N PRO A 246 0.07 -3.03 -9.42
CA PRO A 246 1.07 -3.83 -10.11
C PRO A 246 0.90 -5.32 -9.80
N ALA A 247 0.67 -6.14 -10.81
CA ALA A 247 0.19 -7.52 -10.66
C ALA A 247 1.24 -8.58 -11.01
N GLY A 248 2.38 -8.61 -10.31
CA GLY A 248 3.50 -9.50 -10.65
C GLY A 248 3.16 -10.99 -10.76
N SER A 249 2.66 -11.61 -9.69
CA SER A 249 2.36 -13.06 -9.69
C SER A 249 1.09 -13.41 -10.46
N THR A 250 0.03 -12.59 -10.31
CA THR A 250 -1.24 -12.84 -10.99
C THR A 250 -1.10 -12.74 -12.50
N SER A 251 -0.34 -11.77 -13.02
CA SER A 251 -0.12 -11.65 -14.47
C SER A 251 0.66 -12.83 -15.04
N CYS A 252 1.59 -13.43 -14.27
CA CYS A 252 2.26 -14.67 -14.69
C CYS A 252 1.29 -15.84 -14.81
N ILE A 253 0.37 -16.00 -13.86
CA ILE A 253 -0.64 -17.08 -13.88
C ILE A 253 -1.62 -16.88 -15.05
N LEU A 254 -2.06 -15.64 -15.27
CA LEU A 254 -3.01 -15.30 -16.32
C LEU A 254 -2.34 -15.16 -17.70
N ASN A 255 -1.02 -15.24 -17.75
CA ASN A 255 -0.21 -14.99 -18.94
C ASN A 255 -0.52 -13.63 -19.61
N THR A 256 -0.52 -12.54 -18.84
CA THR A 256 -0.78 -11.16 -19.32
C THR A 256 0.37 -10.21 -19.01
N SER A 257 0.28 -8.98 -19.50
CA SER A 257 1.01 -7.85 -18.93
C SER A 257 0.61 -7.59 -17.46
N SER A 258 1.48 -6.94 -16.68
CA SER A 258 1.33 -6.76 -15.22
C SER A 258 0.69 -5.40 -14.90
N GLY A 259 -0.55 -5.42 -14.41
CA GLY A 259 -1.30 -4.19 -14.15
C GLY A 259 -1.40 -3.34 -15.42
N ILE A 260 -0.85 -2.11 -15.34
CA ILE A 260 -0.73 -1.14 -16.43
C ILE A 260 0.57 -1.26 -17.25
N HIS A 261 1.56 -2.01 -16.77
CA HIS A 261 2.90 -1.97 -17.35
C HIS A 261 3.00 -2.71 -18.69
N PRO A 262 3.81 -2.22 -19.65
CA PRO A 262 4.16 -2.99 -20.85
C PRO A 262 4.92 -4.28 -20.49
N CYS A 263 4.82 -5.27 -21.37
CA CYS A 263 5.73 -6.42 -21.33
C CYS A 263 7.18 -5.94 -21.53
N HIS A 264 8.10 -6.47 -20.74
CA HIS A 264 9.51 -6.09 -20.78
C HIS A 264 10.15 -6.33 -22.16
N ALA A 265 9.77 -7.43 -22.81
CA ALA A 265 10.21 -7.79 -24.16
C ALA A 265 9.03 -8.37 -24.96
N LYS A 266 9.21 -8.46 -26.28
CA LYS A 266 8.28 -9.20 -27.14
C LYS A 266 8.22 -10.65 -26.65
N ARG A 267 7.01 -11.19 -26.59
CA ARG A 267 6.79 -12.62 -26.40
C ARG A 267 7.05 -13.36 -27.70
#